data_AF-A0A7C4MRQ1-F1
#
_entry.id   AF-A0A7C4MRQ1-F1
#
_cell.length_a   1.000
_cell.length_b   1.000
_cell.length_c   1.000
_cell.angle_alpha   90.00
_cell.angle_beta   90.00
_cell.angle_gamma   90.00
#
_symmetry.space_group_name_H-M   'P 1'
#
loop_
_entity.id
_entity.type
_entity.pdbx_description
1 polymer ?
#
loop_
_entity_poly.entity_id
_entity_poly.type
_entity_poly.pdbx_seq_one_letter_code
_entity_poly.pdbx_strand_id
1 'polypeptide(L)'
;MPDRADERYDVIISGLPLNNFSAELVNEILDVLLKLLRPGGAMSFFEYIAIRRVRGLISGPNERRRLRGIDAALKRLFADRRVQHDRIWLNVPPAWVHHVWL
;
A
#
# COMPACT_ATOMS: atom_id res chain seq x y z
N MET A 1 21.02 7.02 24.18
CA MET A 1 19.81 7.27 23.37
C MET A 1 19.06 5.95 23.33
N PRO A 2 17.84 5.84 23.88
CA PRO A 2 17.08 4.60 23.76
C PRO A 2 16.88 4.31 22.28
N ASP A 3 17.04 3.03 21.93
CA ASP A 3 16.94 2.54 20.56
C ASP A 3 15.48 2.72 20.10
N ARG A 4 15.24 3.69 19.20
CA ARG A 4 13.89 4.02 18.70
C ARG A 4 13.21 2.84 17.98
N ALA A 5 13.95 1.76 17.73
CA ALA A 5 13.47 0.56 17.04
C ALA A 5 12.40 -0.23 17.83
N ASP A 6 12.33 -0.08 19.16
CA ASP A 6 11.31 -0.75 19.99
C ASP A 6 9.99 0.06 20.12
N GLU A 7 9.99 1.34 19.75
CA GLU A 7 8.79 2.17 19.80
C GLU A 7 7.93 1.95 18.55
N ARG A 8 6.80 1.27 18.72
CA ARG A 8 5.80 1.11 17.66
C ARG A 8 4.99 2.39 17.47
N TYR A 9 4.62 2.68 16.23
CA TYR A 9 3.85 3.86 15.87
C TYR A 9 2.35 3.65 16.08
N ASP A 10 1.67 4.67 16.59
CA ASP A 10 0.20 4.78 16.59
C ASP A 10 -0.37 4.94 15.18
N VAL A 11 0.31 5.74 14.36
CA VAL A 11 -0.11 6.07 13.01
C VAL A 11 1.09 6.05 12.07
N ILE A 12 0.93 5.38 10.94
CA ILE A 12 1.90 5.38 9.83
C ILE A 12 1.23 6.00 8.60
N ILE A 13 1.89 6.98 7.99
CA ILE A 13 1.47 7.56 6.71
C ILE A 13 2.59 7.32 5.70
N SER A 14 2.35 6.44 4.72
CA SER A 14 3.29 6.14 3.66
C SER A 14 2.94 6.92 2.40
N GLY A 15 3.84 7.82 2.02
CA GLY A 15 3.78 8.56 0.76
C GLY A 15 4.45 7.83 -0.42
N LEU A 16 4.86 6.57 -0.23
CA LEU A 16 5.61 5.83 -1.23
C LEU A 16 4.74 5.51 -2.46
N PRO A 17 5.23 5.73 -3.69
CA PRO A 17 4.50 5.35 -4.89
C PRO A 17 4.65 3.82 -5.09
N LEU A 18 3.93 3.02 -4.29
CA LEU A 18 4.09 1.55 -4.23
C LEU A 18 4.09 0.88 -5.61
N ASN A 19 3.34 1.45 -6.54
CA ASN A 19 3.20 0.98 -7.90
C ASN A 19 4.45 1.10 -8.78
N ASN A 20 5.43 1.90 -8.38
CA ASN A 20 6.72 2.01 -9.07
C ASN A 20 7.69 0.89 -8.68
N PHE A 21 7.34 0.07 -7.67
CA PHE A 21 8.16 -1.01 -7.16
C PHE A 21 7.73 -2.38 -7.68
N SER A 22 8.59 -3.37 -7.53
CA SER A 22 8.24 -4.78 -7.78
C SER A 22 7.23 -5.27 -6.74
N ALA A 23 6.48 -6.32 -7.08
CA ALA A 23 5.52 -6.90 -6.14
C ALA A 23 6.22 -7.44 -4.88
N GLU A 24 7.41 -7.98 -5.04
CA GLU A 24 8.26 -8.49 -3.97
C GLU A 24 8.63 -7.36 -2.99
N LEU A 25 9.11 -6.23 -3.51
CA LEU A 25 9.47 -5.07 -2.70
C LEU A 25 8.26 -4.43 -2.01
N VAL A 26 7.10 -4.39 -2.66
CA VAL A 26 5.86 -3.91 -2.04
C VAL A 26 5.47 -4.77 -0.84
N ASN A 27 5.59 -6.10 -0.94
CA ASN A 27 5.34 -6.99 0.21
C ASN A 27 6.32 -6.71 1.35
N GLU A 28 7.61 -6.58 1.07
CA GLU A 28 8.63 -6.29 2.08
C GLU A 28 8.36 -4.94 2.78
N ILE A 29 8.04 -3.90 2.02
CA ILE A 29 7.68 -2.59 2.57
C ILE A 29 6.46 -2.72 3.49
N LEU A 30 5.38 -3.33 3.01
CA LEU A 30 4.15 -3.49 3.80
C LEU A 30 4.42 -4.30 5.08
N ASP A 31 5.19 -5.38 5.01
CA ASP A 31 5.55 -6.19 6.17
C ASP A 31 6.34 -5.39 7.21
N VAL A 32 7.28 -4.55 6.78
CA VAL A 32 8.03 -3.65 7.68
C VAL A 32 7.10 -2.63 8.34
N LEU A 33 6.26 -1.95 7.55
CA LEU A 33 5.33 -0.95 8.08
C LEU A 33 4.37 -1.58 9.12
N LEU A 34 3.90 -2.81 8.88
CA LEU A 34 3.04 -3.52 9.83
C LEU A 34 3.75 -3.95 11.10
N LYS A 35 5.02 -4.37 11.02
CA LYS A 35 5.82 -4.71 12.21
C LYS A 35 6.02 -3.50 13.11
N LEU A 36 6.17 -2.32 12.51
CA LEU A 36 6.36 -1.05 13.21
C LEU A 36 5.05 -0.46 13.73
N LEU A 37 3.89 -0.94 13.29
CA LEU A 37 2.59 -0.46 13.77
C LEU A 37 2.24 -1.13 15.11
N ARG A 38 1.73 -0.33 16.06
CA ARG A 38 1.20 -0.87 17.31
C ARG A 38 -0.14 -1.60 17.06
N PRO A 39 -0.51 -2.58 17.90
CA PRO A 39 -1.88 -3.08 17.92
C PRO A 39 -2.88 -1.93 18.18
N GLY A 40 -3.96 -1.85 17.41
CA GLY A 40 -4.91 -0.72 17.43
C GLY A 40 -4.48 0.49 16.61
N GLY A 41 -3.28 0.47 16.01
CA GLY A 41 -2.75 1.56 15.20
C GLY A 41 -3.37 1.64 13.80
N ALA A 42 -3.16 2.77 13.14
CA ALA A 42 -3.65 3.01 11.77
C ALA A 42 -2.49 3.20 10.78
N MET A 43 -2.58 2.55 9.62
CA MET A 43 -1.67 2.76 8.50
C MET A 43 -2.44 3.33 7.32
N SER A 44 -1.95 4.43 6.76
CA SER A 44 -2.50 5.06 5.57
C SER A 44 -1.45 5.06 4.47
N PHE A 45 -1.80 4.59 3.28
CA PHE A 45 -0.95 4.63 2.09
C PHE A 45 -1.81 4.91 0.86
N PHE A 46 -1.20 5.34 -0.24
CA PHE A 46 -1.95 5.64 -1.45
C PHE A 46 -1.51 4.81 -2.66
N GLU A 47 -2.45 4.62 -3.58
CA GLU A 47 -2.25 3.99 -4.87
C GLU A 47 -2.81 4.88 -5.98
N TYR A 48 -2.17 4.90 -7.15
CA TYR A 48 -2.70 5.67 -8.26
C TYR A 48 -3.86 4.93 -8.94
N ILE A 49 -5.04 5.54 -8.99
CA ILE A 49 -6.24 5.02 -9.68
C ILE A 49 -5.96 4.81 -11.16
N ALA A 50 -5.10 5.65 -11.75
CA ALA A 50 -4.71 5.53 -13.16
C ALA A 50 -4.23 4.12 -13.51
N ILE A 51 -3.73 3.33 -12.55
CA ILE A 51 -3.25 1.97 -12.79
C ILE A 51 -4.37 1.00 -13.16
N ARG A 52 -5.61 1.19 -12.69
CA ARG A 52 -6.74 0.38 -13.16
C ARG A 52 -7.11 0.68 -14.61
N ARG A 53 -6.94 1.93 -15.07
CA ARG A 53 -7.11 2.31 -16.49
C ARG A 53 -5.91 1.86 -17.32
N VAL A 54 -4.70 1.93 -16.77
CA VAL A 54 -3.46 1.48 -17.41
C VAL A 54 -3.41 -0.05 -17.49
N ARG A 55 -4.10 -0.80 -16.60
CA ARG A 55 -4.19 -2.27 -16.68
C ARG A 55 -4.59 -2.81 -18.04
N GLY A 56 -5.50 -2.12 -18.73
CA GLY A 56 -5.90 -2.43 -20.10
C GLY A 56 -4.88 -1.98 -21.16
N LEU A 57 -4.04 -1.00 -20.85
CA LEU A 57 -3.02 -0.40 -21.73
C LEU A 57 -1.62 -1.02 -21.55
N ILE A 58 -1.43 -1.92 -20.59
CA ILE A 58 -0.13 -2.54 -20.32
C ILE A 58 0.26 -3.48 -21.45
N SER A 59 1.29 -3.08 -22.19
CA SER A 59 1.78 -3.77 -23.39
C SER A 59 2.59 -5.05 -23.10
N GLY A 60 2.91 -5.38 -21.83
CA GLY A 60 3.85 -6.47 -21.49
C GLY A 60 3.36 -7.50 -20.45
N PRO A 61 3.70 -8.81 -20.60
CA PRO A 61 3.34 -9.86 -19.64
C PRO A 61 3.98 -9.68 -18.26
N ASN A 62 5.19 -9.12 -18.18
CA ASN A 62 5.89 -8.86 -16.91
C ASN A 62 5.18 -7.80 -16.08
N GLU A 63 4.76 -6.72 -16.74
CA GLU A 63 4.05 -5.62 -16.10
C GLU A 63 2.67 -6.07 -15.59
N ARG A 64 1.97 -6.92 -16.36
CA ARG A 64 0.72 -7.58 -15.89
C ARG A 64 0.97 -8.49 -14.69
N ARG A 65 2.08 -9.23 -14.66
CA ARG A 65 2.46 -10.09 -13.53
C ARG A 65 2.74 -9.26 -12.28
N ARG A 66 3.47 -8.16 -12.42
CA ARG A 66 3.75 -7.20 -11.33
C ARG A 66 2.48 -6.67 -10.69
N LEU A 67 1.56 -6.14 -11.50
CA LEU A 67 0.30 -5.61 -10.96
C LEU A 67 -0.58 -6.67 -10.30
N ARG A 68 -0.57 -7.91 -10.79
CA ARG A 68 -1.29 -9.00 -10.12
C ARG A 68 -0.67 -9.35 -8.77
N GLY A 69 0.66 -9.30 -8.67
CA GLY A 69 1.38 -9.52 -7.41
C GLY A 69 1.07 -8.45 -6.37
N ILE A 70 1.04 -7.17 -6.78
CA ILE A 70 0.65 -6.05 -5.92
C ILE A 70 -0.79 -6.23 -5.41
N ASP A 71 -1.74 -6.51 -6.30
CA ASP A 71 -3.14 -6.78 -5.88
C ASP A 71 -3.25 -7.93 -4.87
N ALA A 72 -2.45 -8.99 -5.03
CA ALA A 72 -2.45 -10.11 -4.11
C ALA A 72 -1.89 -9.72 -2.73
N ALA A 73 -0.83 -8.91 -2.70
CA ALA A 73 -0.26 -8.36 -1.46
C ALA A 73 -1.29 -7.53 -0.68
N LEU A 74 -1.99 -6.63 -1.37
CA LEU A 74 -3.03 -5.79 -0.77
C LEU A 74 -4.23 -6.60 -0.30
N LYS A 75 -4.68 -7.58 -1.10
CA LYS A 75 -5.79 -8.47 -0.68
C LYS A 75 -5.44 -9.21 0.60
N ARG A 76 -4.20 -9.70 0.72
CA ARG A 76 -3.72 -10.33 1.95
C ARG A 76 -3.66 -9.33 3.12
N LEU A 77 -3.23 -8.10 2.85
CA LEU A 77 -3.22 -7.02 3.83
C LEU A 77 -4.63 -6.71 4.38
N PHE A 78 -5.64 -6.79 3.53
CA PHE A 78 -7.01 -6.39 3.82
C PHE A 78 -7.89 -7.49 4.41
N ALA A 79 -7.55 -8.78 4.20
CA ALA A 79 -8.43 -9.91 4.47
C ALA A 79 -9.02 -9.94 5.89
N ASP A 80 -8.24 -9.55 6.89
CA ASP A 80 -8.61 -9.63 8.31
C ASP A 80 -8.63 -8.26 9.01
N ARG A 81 -8.62 -7.17 8.25
CA ARG A 81 -8.45 -5.81 8.80
C ARG A 81 -9.58 -4.90 8.39
N ARG A 82 -9.89 -3.92 9.23
CA ARG A 82 -10.78 -2.84 8.83
C ARG A 82 -10.05 -2.01 7.77
N VAL A 83 -10.71 -1.78 6.64
CA VAL A 83 -10.14 -1.00 5.54
C VAL A 83 -11.15 0.05 5.09
N GLN A 84 -10.68 1.29 4.95
CA GLN A 84 -11.42 2.37 4.32
C GLN A 84 -10.66 2.86 3.10
N HIS A 85 -11.40 3.25 2.06
CA HIS A 85 -10.84 3.75 0.82
C HIS A 85 -11.37 5.14 0.53
N ASP A 86 -10.47 6.11 0.45
CA ASP A 86 -10.81 7.48 0.08
C ASP A 86 -10.32 7.76 -1.35
N ARG A 87 -11.21 8.30 -2.19
CA ARG A 87 -10.89 8.62 -3.60
C ARG A 87 -10.52 10.08 -3.72
N ILE A 88 -9.27 10.35 -4.05
CA ILE A 88 -8.75 11.71 -4.27
C ILE A 88 -8.74 12.00 -5.77
N TRP A 89 -9.88 12.50 -6.26
CA TRP A 89 -10.09 12.83 -7.68
C TRP A 89 -9.29 14.04 -8.16
N LEU A 90 -8.95 14.95 -7.24
CA LEU A 90 -8.16 16.15 -7.52
C LEU A 90 -6.68 15.85 -7.76
N ASN A 91 -6.22 14.63 -7.47
CA ASN A 91 -4.85 14.25 -7.82
C ASN A 91 -4.76 14.01 -9.34
N VAL A 92 -3.62 14.36 -9.95
CA VAL A 92 -3.34 14.10 -11.37
C VAL A 92 -2.06 13.25 -11.45
N PRO A 93 -2.17 11.92 -11.65
CA PRO A 93 -3.40 11.15 -11.84
C PRO A 93 -4.19 10.89 -10.54
N PRO A 94 -5.51 10.62 -10.62
CA PRO A 94 -6.34 10.36 -9.45
C PRO A 94 -5.76 9.26 -8.55
N ALA A 95 -5.89 9.38 -7.23
CA ALA A 95 -5.33 8.44 -6.25
C ALA A 95 -6.39 7.85 -5.31
N TRP A 96 -6.17 6.61 -4.87
CA TRP A 96 -6.85 5.97 -3.75
C TRP A 96 -5.97 6.08 -2.53
N VAL A 97 -6.55 6.45 -1.39
CA VAL A 97 -5.92 6.29 -0.09
C VAL A 97 -6.56 5.09 0.57
N HIS A 98 -5.73 4.16 1.02
CA HIS A 98 -6.10 3.01 1.81
C HIS A 98 -5.78 3.32 3.26
N HIS A 99 -6.79 3.27 4.12
CA HIS A 99 -6.63 3.31 5.56
C HIS A 99 -6.87 1.91 6.10
N VAL A 100 -5.88 1.36 6.81
CA VAL A 100 -5.90 0.01 7.37
C VAL A 100 -5.69 0.11 8.88
N TRP A 101 -6.56 -0.53 9.65
CA TRP A 101 -6.44 -0.61 11.11
C TRP A 101 -6.06 -2.03 11.54
N LEU A 102 -5.17 -2.11 12.53
CA LEU A 102 -4.64 -3.36 13.11
C LEU A 102 -5.34 -3.70 14.42
#